data_AF-A0A961S255-F1
#
_entry.id   AF-A0A961S255-F1
#
_cell.length_a   1.000
_cell.length_b   1.000
_cell.length_c   1.000
_cell.angle_alpha   90.00
_cell.angle_beta   90.00
_cell.angle_gamma   90.00
#
_symmetry.space_group_name_H-M   'P 1'
#
loop_
_entity.id
_entity.type
_entity.pdbx_description
1 polymer ?
#
loop_
_entity_poly.entity_id
_entity_poly.type
_entity_poly.pdbx_seq_one_letter_code
_entity_poly.pdbx_strand_id
1 'polypeptide(L)'
;MINGLGSASVQAPPIVGSGLRNEPVIAAELFDAVQEIRKSNASIKRCGYERSGATLAGLIHDDAGNRMTPVHVKKGNVRYHYYQSWVLAHGQKAKAGSVFRVPAGEIEQVVTEAIAKHLDIIPNPEISKSAVEVIRDHLDKLVVHHDRLVVTLRADDKSSELENSDGDLQPQFLAIAWSKPSPVRKREVLGHDDPATSTRPIRSEARTRLLKAIAQGRHWLDQIKIQP
;
A
#
# COMPACT_ATOMS: atom_id res chain seq x y z
N MET A 1 -27.00 -4.39 70.30
CA MET A 1 -27.74 -3.63 69.27
C MET A 1 -26.68 -2.91 68.42
N ILE A 2 -26.35 -3.44 67.23
CA ILE A 2 -26.67 -2.88 65.88
C ILE A 2 -26.53 -1.34 65.80
N ASN A 3 -25.91 -0.66 64.85
CA ASN A 3 -25.08 -0.81 63.63
C ASN A 3 -24.55 0.64 63.41
N GLY A 4 -23.52 0.99 62.65
CA GLY A 4 -22.72 0.31 61.65
C GLY A 4 -21.63 1.27 61.16
N LEU A 5 -20.59 0.69 60.56
CA LEU A 5 -19.53 1.42 59.86
C LEU A 5 -20.13 2.12 58.63
N GLY A 6 -20.05 3.45 58.60
CA GLY A 6 -20.28 4.25 57.41
C GLY A 6 -19.03 4.25 56.54
N SER A 7 -19.02 3.41 55.51
CA SER A 7 -18.05 3.38 54.43
C SER A 7 -18.12 4.69 53.64
N ALA A 8 -17.24 5.64 53.93
CA ALA A 8 -17.06 6.82 53.09
C ALA A 8 -16.33 6.40 51.81
N SER A 9 -17.12 6.06 50.78
CA SER A 9 -16.65 5.95 49.40
C SER A 9 -16.09 7.32 48.98
N VAL A 10 -14.76 7.45 48.96
CA VAL A 10 -14.08 8.62 48.40
C VAL A 10 -14.22 8.53 46.88
N GLN A 11 -15.33 9.07 46.38
CA GLN A 11 -15.52 9.31 44.96
C GLN A 11 -14.58 10.45 44.58
N ALA A 12 -13.53 10.15 43.81
CA ALA A 12 -12.64 11.16 43.26
C ALA A 12 -13.46 12.22 42.49
N PRO A 13 -13.27 13.53 42.74
CA PRO A 13 -14.01 14.56 42.04
C PRO A 13 -13.73 14.49 40.53
N PRO A 14 -14.76 14.69 39.68
CA PRO A 14 -14.55 14.74 38.24
C PRO A 14 -13.60 15.90 37.93
N ILE A 15 -12.57 15.62 37.14
CA ILE A 15 -11.64 16.61 36.61
C ILE A 15 -12.45 17.50 35.66
N VAL A 16 -13.09 18.54 36.20
CA VAL A 16 -13.67 19.63 35.41
C VAL A 16 -12.50 20.49 34.95
N GLY A 17 -11.87 20.07 33.85
CA GLY A 17 -11.00 20.95 33.09
C GLY A 17 -11.79 22.22 32.78
N SER A 18 -11.31 23.35 33.30
CA SER A 18 -11.81 24.68 32.99
C SER A 18 -11.53 24.98 31.51
N GLY A 19 -12.35 24.40 30.63
CA GLY A 19 -12.41 24.73 29.22
C GLY A 19 -13.02 26.11 29.08
N LEU A 20 -12.39 26.94 28.24
CA LEU A 20 -12.87 28.27 27.84
C LEU A 20 -14.38 28.22 27.56
N ARG A 21 -15.18 28.89 28.40
CA ARG A 21 -16.65 28.92 28.28
C ARG A 21 -17.04 29.79 27.09
N ASN A 22 -17.13 29.17 25.92
CA ASN A 22 -17.71 29.79 24.74
C ASN A 22 -19.18 29.38 24.62
N GLU A 23 -20.03 30.33 24.28
CA GLU A 23 -21.44 30.06 24.00
C GLU A 23 -21.55 29.19 22.73
N PRO A 24 -22.38 28.13 22.74
CA PRO A 24 -22.48 27.22 21.61
C PRO A 24 -23.01 27.95 20.38
N VAL A 25 -22.21 27.93 19.30
CA VAL A 25 -22.53 28.59 18.02
C VAL A 25 -23.73 27.94 17.32
N ILE A 26 -24.02 26.68 17.63
CA ILE A 26 -25.07 25.87 16.99
C ILE A 26 -25.79 25.04 18.06
N ALA A 27 -27.09 24.79 17.87
CA ALA A 27 -27.87 23.89 18.72
C ALA A 27 -27.26 22.48 18.78
N ALA A 28 -27.21 21.89 19.98
CA ALA A 28 -26.61 20.57 20.22
C ALA A 28 -27.25 19.48 19.35
N GLU A 29 -28.57 19.49 19.19
CA GLU A 29 -29.31 18.53 18.37
C GLU A 29 -28.87 18.55 16.89
N LEU A 30 -28.61 19.75 16.34
CA LEU A 30 -28.12 19.90 14.97
C LEU A 30 -26.67 19.41 14.84
N PHE A 31 -25.84 19.67 15.86
CA PHE A 31 -24.48 19.15 15.89
C PHE A 31 -24.47 17.63 15.92
N ASP A 32 -25.27 17.01 16.78
CA ASP A 32 -25.37 15.55 16.91
C ASP A 32 -25.89 14.91 15.63
N ALA A 33 -26.90 15.50 14.99
CA ALA A 33 -27.40 15.03 13.70
C ALA A 33 -26.32 15.06 12.60
N VAL A 34 -25.52 16.13 12.53
CA VAL A 34 -24.39 16.22 11.59
C VAL A 34 -23.31 15.19 11.93
N GLN A 35 -23.03 14.96 13.21
CA GLN A 35 -22.07 13.93 13.60
C GLN A 35 -22.51 12.54 13.19
N GLU A 36 -23.80 12.22 13.28
CA GLU A 36 -24.33 10.95 12.82
C GLU A 36 -24.21 10.79 11.29
N ILE A 37 -24.49 11.85 10.52
CA ILE A 37 -24.25 11.89 9.07
C ILE A 37 -22.74 11.72 8.75
N ARG A 38 -21.85 12.32 9.54
CA ARG A 38 -20.40 12.15 9.36
C ARG A 38 -19.94 10.72 9.65
N LYS A 39 -20.49 10.08 10.69
CA LYS A 39 -20.21 8.68 11.05
C LYS A 39 -20.68 7.73 9.94
N SER A 40 -21.88 7.91 9.41
CA SER A 40 -22.40 7.09 8.30
C SER A 40 -21.62 7.31 7.01
N ASN A 41 -21.23 8.55 6.69
CA ASN A 41 -20.39 8.82 5.52
C ASN A 41 -18.96 8.26 5.66
N ALA A 42 -18.44 8.13 6.88
CA ALA A 42 -17.14 7.51 7.13
C ALA A 42 -17.14 6.01 6.81
N SER A 43 -18.24 5.30 7.05
CA SER A 43 -18.38 3.89 6.64
C SER A 43 -18.55 3.75 5.12
N ILE A 44 -19.27 4.65 4.46
CA ILE A 44 -19.41 4.66 3.00
C ILE A 44 -18.06 4.86 2.31
N LYS A 45 -17.20 5.76 2.81
CA LYS A 45 -15.84 5.94 2.28
C LYS A 45 -14.98 4.68 2.45
N ARG A 46 -15.16 3.92 3.54
CA ARG A 46 -14.54 2.60 3.72
C ARG A 46 -15.04 1.63 2.63
N CYS A 47 -16.34 1.52 2.39
CA CYS A 47 -16.89 0.61 1.36
C CYS A 47 -16.58 1.03 -0.09
N GLY A 48 -16.46 2.32 -0.38
CA GLY A 48 -16.10 2.81 -1.73
C GLY A 48 -14.72 2.33 -2.19
N TYR A 49 -13.86 2.02 -1.23
CA TYR A 49 -12.51 1.58 -1.46
C TYR A 49 -12.41 0.09 -1.87
N GLU A 50 -13.25 -0.77 -1.29
CA GLU A 50 -13.48 -2.16 -1.75
C GLU A 50 -13.86 -2.20 -3.23
N ARG A 51 -14.82 -1.35 -3.64
CA ARG A 51 -15.28 -1.26 -5.03
C ARG A 51 -14.19 -0.79 -5.99
N SER A 52 -13.22 -0.03 -5.48
CA SER A 52 -12.10 0.48 -6.28
C SER A 52 -10.96 -0.53 -6.45
N GLY A 53 -11.03 -1.69 -5.78
CA GLY A 53 -10.03 -2.75 -5.85
C GLY A 53 -8.72 -2.36 -5.20
N ALA A 54 -8.78 -1.48 -4.21
CA ALA A 54 -7.62 -1.05 -3.48
C ALA A 54 -7.98 -1.28 -2.02
N THR A 55 -7.09 -1.93 -1.28
CA THR A 55 -7.40 -2.51 0.04
C THR A 55 -6.70 -1.80 1.21
N LEU A 56 -5.59 -1.09 0.94
CA LEU A 56 -4.72 -0.46 1.95
C LEU A 56 -4.84 1.06 2.11
N ALA A 57 -5.63 1.78 1.31
CA ALA A 57 -5.79 3.23 1.40
C ALA A 57 -6.37 3.64 2.74
N GLY A 58 -5.80 4.74 3.23
CA GLY A 58 -6.00 5.18 4.61
C GLY A 58 -5.04 4.50 5.60
N LEU A 59 -4.55 3.29 5.30
CA LEU A 59 -3.66 2.52 6.18
C LEU A 59 -2.19 2.62 5.75
N ILE A 60 -1.93 2.73 4.44
CA ILE A 60 -0.59 2.77 3.87
C ILE A 60 0.07 4.16 3.94
N HIS A 61 1.32 4.17 4.40
CA HIS A 61 2.17 5.34 4.54
C HIS A 61 3.56 5.05 3.98
N ASP A 62 4.26 6.10 3.54
CA ASP A 62 5.70 6.01 3.26
C ASP A 62 6.54 6.14 4.55
N ASP A 63 7.82 5.85 4.45
CA ASP A 63 8.82 5.98 5.51
C ASP A 63 9.04 7.43 5.98
N ALA A 64 8.62 8.42 5.19
CA ALA A 64 8.58 9.83 5.58
C ALA A 64 7.26 10.22 6.30
N GLY A 65 6.35 9.27 6.51
CA GLY A 65 5.08 9.47 7.22
C GLY A 65 3.94 10.02 6.35
N ASN A 66 4.14 10.18 5.05
CA ASN A 66 3.10 10.62 4.14
C ASN A 66 2.15 9.48 3.78
N ARG A 67 0.85 9.77 3.78
CA ARG A 67 -0.17 8.82 3.28
C ARG A 67 0.04 8.50 1.81
N MET A 68 -0.10 7.23 1.44
CA MET A 68 -0.12 6.84 0.03
C MET A 68 -1.55 6.74 -0.49
N THR A 69 -1.80 7.33 -1.66
CA THR A 69 -3.10 7.37 -2.34
C THR A 69 -3.13 6.35 -3.48
N PRO A 70 -4.24 5.60 -3.63
CA PRO A 70 -4.44 4.69 -4.76
C PRO A 70 -4.57 5.50 -6.05
N VAL A 71 -3.75 5.16 -7.04
CA VAL A 71 -3.79 5.70 -8.41
C VAL A 71 -3.82 4.53 -9.37
N HIS A 72 -4.38 4.75 -10.56
CA HIS A 72 -4.45 3.70 -11.56
C HIS A 72 -4.05 4.22 -12.94
N VAL A 73 -3.57 3.29 -13.76
CA VAL A 73 -3.32 3.51 -15.19
C VAL A 73 -3.92 2.35 -15.96
N LYS A 74 -4.46 2.63 -17.15
CA LYS A 74 -5.04 1.62 -18.03
C LYS A 74 -4.10 1.39 -19.22
N LYS A 75 -3.82 0.14 -19.54
CA LYS A 75 -3.10 -0.26 -20.76
C LYS A 75 -3.90 -1.36 -21.45
N GLY A 76 -4.42 -1.07 -22.64
CA GLY A 76 -5.38 -1.95 -23.30
C GLY A 76 -6.63 -2.12 -22.43
N ASN A 77 -7.03 -3.37 -22.17
CA ASN A 77 -8.17 -3.68 -21.29
C ASN A 77 -7.78 -3.90 -19.81
N VAL A 78 -6.49 -3.80 -19.47
CA VAL A 78 -6.00 -4.06 -18.11
C VAL A 78 -5.83 -2.75 -17.35
N ARG A 79 -6.36 -2.69 -16.12
CA ARG A 79 -6.19 -1.58 -15.18
C ARG A 79 -5.14 -1.98 -14.14
N TYR A 80 -4.07 -1.19 -14.05
CA TYR A 80 -3.01 -1.35 -13.06
C TYR A 80 -3.20 -0.35 -11.94
N HIS A 81 -3.18 -0.82 -10.71
CA HIS A 81 -3.35 0.00 -9.51
C HIS A 81 -2.03 0.11 -8.76
N TYR A 82 -1.75 1.31 -8.26
CA TYR A 82 -0.55 1.63 -7.51
C TYR A 82 -0.90 2.48 -6.31
N TYR A 83 -0.14 2.34 -5.23
CA TYR A 83 -0.10 3.35 -4.17
C TYR A 83 1.00 4.34 -4.52
N GLN A 84 0.69 5.65 -4.46
CA GLN A 84 1.72 6.68 -4.57
C GLN A 84 1.69 7.60 -3.35
N SER A 85 2.85 8.06 -2.91
CA SER A 85 2.93 9.05 -1.83
C SER A 85 2.22 10.35 -2.24
N TRP A 86 1.43 10.93 -1.32
CA TRP A 86 0.62 12.13 -1.57
C TRP A 86 1.45 13.33 -2.03
N VAL A 87 2.66 13.49 -1.49
CA VAL A 87 3.57 14.59 -1.86
C VAL A 87 4.02 14.53 -3.32
N LEU A 88 3.98 13.34 -3.93
CA LEU A 88 4.27 13.17 -5.37
C LEU A 88 3.20 13.83 -6.24
N ALA A 89 1.94 13.84 -5.80
CA ALA A 89 0.86 14.53 -6.51
C ALA A 89 1.04 16.06 -6.49
N HIS A 90 1.76 16.60 -5.50
CA HIS A 90 2.05 18.02 -5.33
C HIS A 90 3.41 18.45 -5.90
N GLY A 91 4.09 17.56 -6.64
CA GLY A 91 5.40 17.84 -7.20
C GLY A 91 6.56 17.91 -6.18
N GLN A 92 6.29 17.65 -4.90
CA GLN A 92 7.27 17.73 -3.81
C GLN A 92 8.02 16.40 -3.64
N LYS A 93 8.72 15.96 -4.69
CA LYS A 93 9.41 14.67 -4.69
C LYS A 93 10.48 14.56 -3.58
N ALA A 94 11.10 15.66 -3.20
CA ALA A 94 12.12 15.68 -2.14
C ALA A 94 11.58 15.34 -0.74
N LYS A 95 10.26 15.50 -0.52
CA LYS A 95 9.60 15.14 0.74
C LYS A 95 9.01 13.73 0.72
N ALA A 96 9.08 13.06 -0.43
CA ALA A 96 8.61 11.68 -0.53
C ALA A 96 9.59 10.78 0.22
N GLY A 97 9.04 9.73 0.83
CA GLY A 97 9.84 8.66 1.36
C GLY A 97 10.71 7.97 0.32
N SER A 98 11.56 7.02 0.76
CA SER A 98 12.42 6.24 -0.10
C SER A 98 11.66 5.52 -1.22
N VAL A 99 10.39 5.14 -0.98
CA VAL A 99 9.53 4.50 -1.97
C VAL A 99 8.29 5.34 -2.24
N PHE A 100 8.31 6.10 -3.32
CA PHE A 100 7.21 7.01 -3.69
C PHE A 100 6.05 6.36 -4.45
N ARG A 101 6.23 5.15 -5.01
CA ARG A 101 5.16 4.40 -5.72
C ARG A 101 5.35 2.89 -5.64
N VAL A 102 4.28 2.16 -5.36
CA VAL A 102 4.24 0.70 -5.13
C VAL A 102 3.08 0.04 -5.90
N PRO A 103 3.27 -1.13 -6.53
CA PRO A 103 2.18 -1.90 -7.14
C PRO A 103 1.20 -2.44 -6.08
N ALA A 104 -0.10 -2.16 -6.25
CA ALA A 104 -1.11 -2.50 -5.24
C ALA A 104 -1.31 -4.02 -5.08
N GLY A 105 -1.39 -4.77 -6.18
CA GLY A 105 -1.65 -6.21 -6.13
C GLY A 105 -0.59 -7.00 -5.36
N GLU A 106 0.68 -6.69 -5.59
CA GLU A 106 1.80 -7.39 -4.92
C GLU A 106 1.86 -7.05 -3.43
N ILE A 107 1.74 -5.77 -3.06
CA ILE A 107 1.83 -5.38 -1.65
C ILE A 107 0.63 -5.89 -0.85
N GLU A 108 -0.58 -5.87 -1.42
CA GLU A 108 -1.77 -6.40 -0.78
C GLU A 108 -1.66 -7.91 -0.54
N GLN A 109 -1.14 -8.65 -1.53
CA GLN A 109 -0.91 -10.09 -1.38
C GLN A 109 0.12 -10.38 -0.27
N VAL A 110 1.26 -9.72 -0.29
CA VAL A 110 2.34 -9.91 0.70
C VAL A 110 1.85 -9.59 2.12
N VAL A 111 1.11 -8.50 2.28
CA VAL A 111 0.56 -8.10 3.59
C VAL A 111 -0.52 -9.07 4.06
N THR A 112 -1.44 -9.47 3.18
CA THR A 112 -2.49 -10.45 3.53
C THR A 112 -1.87 -11.78 3.97
N GLU A 113 -0.87 -12.28 3.23
CA GLU A 113 -0.17 -13.52 3.55
C GLU A 113 0.58 -13.42 4.89
N ALA A 114 1.25 -12.30 5.14
CA ALA A 114 1.98 -12.08 6.38
C ALA A 114 1.05 -12.00 7.60
N ILE A 115 -0.08 -11.28 7.48
CA ILE A 115 -1.10 -11.20 8.53
C ILE A 115 -1.72 -12.58 8.76
N ALA A 116 -2.10 -13.30 7.70
CA ALA A 116 -2.69 -14.64 7.82
C ALA A 116 -1.74 -15.63 8.51
N LYS A 117 -0.44 -15.60 8.17
CA LYS A 117 0.59 -16.39 8.84
C LYS A 117 0.76 -16.02 10.30
N HIS A 118 0.76 -14.73 10.62
CA HIS A 118 0.93 -14.25 11.99
C HIS A 118 -0.25 -14.65 12.89
N LEU A 119 -1.46 -14.67 12.34
CA LEU A 119 -2.68 -15.00 13.07
C LEU A 119 -2.96 -16.52 13.12
N ASP A 120 -2.11 -17.36 12.52
CA ASP A 120 -2.36 -18.79 12.29
C ASP A 120 -3.75 -19.05 11.69
N ILE A 121 -4.22 -18.17 10.81
CA ILE A 121 -5.49 -18.38 10.12
C ILE A 121 -5.24 -19.50 9.12
N ILE A 122 -5.56 -20.73 9.52
CA ILE A 122 -5.61 -21.88 8.61
C ILE A 122 -6.61 -21.50 7.52
N PRO A 123 -6.23 -21.56 6.22
CA PRO A 123 -7.16 -21.25 5.15
C PRO A 123 -8.25 -22.33 5.15
N ASN A 124 -9.35 -22.04 5.86
CA ASN A 124 -10.54 -22.88 5.83
C ASN A 124 -11.29 -22.55 4.53
N PRO A 125 -11.43 -23.49 3.58
CA PRO A 125 -12.08 -23.24 2.30
C PRO A 125 -13.56 -22.83 2.42
N GLU A 126 -14.22 -23.07 3.57
CA GLU A 126 -15.61 -22.68 3.80
C GLU A 126 -15.78 -21.29 4.42
N ILE A 127 -14.74 -20.74 5.05
CA ILE A 127 -14.72 -19.40 5.65
C ILE A 127 -13.49 -18.68 5.10
N SER A 128 -13.41 -18.56 3.77
CA SER A 128 -12.39 -17.71 3.15
C SER A 128 -12.82 -16.26 3.35
N LYS A 129 -12.46 -15.67 4.51
CA LYS A 129 -12.56 -14.22 4.70
C LYS A 129 -11.86 -13.55 3.51
N SER A 130 -12.50 -12.56 2.91
CA SER A 130 -11.89 -11.82 1.81
C SER A 130 -10.57 -11.20 2.29
N ALA A 131 -9.54 -11.17 1.44
CA ALA A 131 -8.26 -10.51 1.76
C ALA A 131 -8.48 -9.07 2.28
N VAL A 132 -9.54 -8.42 1.81
CA VAL A 132 -9.97 -7.10 2.24
C VAL A 132 -10.42 -7.05 3.70
N GLU A 133 -11.16 -8.06 4.14
CA GLU A 133 -11.65 -8.14 5.52
C GLU A 133 -10.49 -8.42 6.47
N VAL A 134 -9.61 -9.37 6.11
CA VAL A 134 -8.40 -9.69 6.90
C VAL A 134 -7.56 -8.44 7.12
N ILE A 135 -7.28 -7.68 6.06
CA ILE A 135 -6.52 -6.43 6.19
C ILE A 135 -7.25 -5.42 7.09
N ARG A 136 -8.55 -5.19 6.90
CA ARG A 136 -9.25 -4.11 7.65
C ARG A 136 -9.43 -4.40 9.13
N ASP A 137 -9.64 -5.66 9.44
CA ASP A 137 -9.87 -6.11 10.81
C ASP A 137 -8.57 -6.03 11.61
N HIS A 138 -7.44 -6.38 10.99
CA HIS A 138 -6.19 -6.66 11.71
C HIS A 138 -5.07 -5.63 11.44
N LEU A 139 -5.14 -4.86 10.36
CA LEU A 139 -4.15 -3.81 10.05
C LEU A 139 -4.59 -2.45 10.60
N ASP A 140 -3.73 -1.84 11.42
CA ASP A 140 -3.88 -0.44 11.82
C ASP A 140 -3.09 0.50 10.88
N LYS A 141 -1.81 0.18 10.66
CA LYS A 141 -0.92 1.00 9.84
C LYS A 141 0.09 0.16 9.07
N LEU A 142 0.34 0.53 7.83
CA LEU A 142 1.41 -0.04 7.00
C LEU A 142 2.40 1.05 6.62
N VAL A 143 3.68 0.85 6.89
CA VAL A 143 4.76 1.74 6.49
C VAL A 143 5.65 1.04 5.47
N VAL A 144 5.83 1.67 4.31
CA VAL A 144 6.67 1.17 3.23
C VAL A 144 8.07 1.76 3.36
N HIS A 145 9.06 0.91 3.61
CA HIS A 145 10.47 1.25 3.48
C HIS A 145 11.05 0.75 2.15
N HIS A 146 12.32 1.03 1.92
CA HIS A 146 13.05 0.58 0.74
C HIS A 146 13.18 -0.95 0.65
N ASP A 147 13.43 -1.60 1.79
CA ASP A 147 13.83 -3.01 1.92
C ASP A 147 12.86 -3.84 2.78
N ARG A 148 11.87 -3.20 3.40
CA ARG A 148 10.89 -3.85 4.26
C ARG A 148 9.55 -3.14 4.27
N LEU A 149 8.53 -3.87 4.69
CA LEU A 149 7.23 -3.34 5.10
C LEU A 149 7.12 -3.48 6.62
N VAL A 150 6.67 -2.43 7.29
CA VAL A 150 6.37 -2.46 8.73
C VAL A 150 4.86 -2.40 8.89
N VAL A 151 4.31 -3.49 9.39
CA VAL A 151 2.88 -3.69 9.63
C VAL A 151 2.63 -3.46 11.12
N THR A 152 1.77 -2.50 11.45
CA THR A 152 1.25 -2.29 12.80
C THR A 152 -0.09 -2.99 12.89
N LEU A 153 -0.18 -3.98 13.78
CA LEU A 153 -1.40 -4.77 13.98
C LEU A 153 -2.33 -4.09 14.97
N ARG A 154 -3.63 -4.40 14.89
CA ARG A 154 -4.61 -3.95 15.87
C ARG A 154 -4.46 -4.77 17.17
N ALA A 155 -4.80 -4.17 18.31
CA ALA A 155 -4.53 -4.72 19.64
C ALA A 155 -5.20 -6.09 19.95
N ASP A 156 -6.24 -6.47 19.20
CA ASP A 156 -7.08 -7.64 19.53
C ASP A 156 -6.50 -8.99 19.04
N ASP A 157 -5.39 -8.95 18.30
CA ASP A 157 -4.99 -10.00 17.36
C ASP A 157 -3.93 -10.97 17.88
N LYS A 158 -4.08 -11.37 19.15
CA LYS A 158 -3.17 -12.21 19.95
C LYS A 158 -2.14 -11.40 20.73
N SER A 159 -2.47 -11.13 21.99
CA SER A 159 -1.50 -10.96 23.11
C SER A 159 -0.21 -10.18 22.79
N SER A 160 -0.16 -8.89 23.10
CA SER A 160 1.16 -8.23 23.22
C SER A 160 1.15 -7.02 24.13
N GLU A 161 1.04 -7.33 25.40
CA GLU A 161 2.00 -6.78 26.33
C GLU A 161 3.32 -7.53 26.09
N LEU A 162 4.19 -7.02 25.22
CA LEU A 162 5.60 -7.33 25.37
C LEU A 162 6.11 -6.39 26.46
N GLU A 163 6.05 -6.85 27.71
CA GLU A 163 6.61 -6.15 28.85
C GLU A 163 8.12 -5.96 28.62
N ASN A 164 8.50 -4.79 28.12
CA ASN A 164 9.83 -4.27 28.40
C ASN A 164 9.80 -3.70 29.82
N SER A 165 10.92 -3.84 30.53
CA SER A 165 11.17 -3.49 31.93
C SER A 165 10.81 -2.04 32.36
N ASP A 166 10.25 -1.21 31.49
CA ASP A 166 9.87 0.18 31.71
C ASP A 166 8.50 0.45 31.04
N GLY A 167 7.42 -0.12 31.57
CA GLY A 167 6.03 0.38 31.56
C GLY A 167 5.38 1.04 30.31
N ASP A 168 5.95 0.94 29.10
CA ASP A 168 5.49 1.65 27.92
C ASP A 168 4.93 0.67 26.87
N LEU A 169 3.63 0.80 26.57
CA LEU A 169 2.88 -0.04 25.64
C LEU A 169 3.32 0.23 24.19
N GLN A 170 4.29 -0.54 23.70
CA GLN A 170 4.73 -0.42 22.31
C GLN A 170 3.84 -1.25 21.37
N PRO A 171 3.38 -0.70 20.23
CA PRO A 171 2.57 -1.46 19.27
C PRO A 171 3.32 -2.69 18.75
N GLN A 172 2.60 -3.78 18.48
CA GLN A 172 3.17 -4.91 17.76
C GLN A 172 3.49 -4.53 16.32
N PHE A 173 4.77 -4.64 15.96
CA PHE A 173 5.26 -4.41 14.61
C PHE A 173 5.69 -5.73 13.97
N LEU A 174 5.03 -6.09 12.87
CA LEU A 174 5.45 -7.18 12.00
C LEU A 174 6.29 -6.61 10.84
N ALA A 175 7.57 -6.97 10.81
CA ALA A 175 8.49 -6.57 9.75
C ALA A 175 8.54 -7.65 8.65
N ILE A 176 8.19 -7.27 7.42
CA ILE A 176 8.23 -8.16 6.25
C ILE A 176 9.38 -7.70 5.36
N ALA A 177 10.35 -8.57 5.11
CA ALA A 177 11.41 -8.30 4.13
C ALA A 177 10.79 -8.18 2.74
N TRP A 178 10.82 -6.98 2.16
CA TRP A 178 10.20 -6.69 0.88
C TRP A 178 10.92 -5.53 0.22
N SER A 179 11.42 -5.76 -0.99
CA SER A 179 11.98 -4.73 -1.84
C SER A 179 11.08 -4.51 -3.04
N LYS A 180 10.92 -3.26 -3.46
CA LYS A 180 10.21 -2.93 -4.70
C LYS A 180 10.81 -3.74 -5.87
N PRO A 181 10.01 -4.54 -6.60
CA PRO A 181 10.51 -5.25 -7.76
C PRO A 181 11.04 -4.25 -8.78
N SER A 182 12.23 -4.53 -9.31
CA SER A 182 12.83 -3.66 -10.31
C SER A 182 11.90 -3.59 -11.52
N PRO A 183 11.52 -2.37 -11.98
CA PRO A 183 10.70 -2.21 -13.18
C PRO A 183 11.47 -2.61 -14.45
N VAL A 184 12.79 -2.78 -14.35
CA VAL A 184 13.64 -3.16 -15.47
C VAL A 184 13.67 -4.69 -15.57
N ARG A 185 13.20 -5.22 -16.70
CA ARG A 185 13.36 -6.64 -17.03
C ARG A 185 14.86 -6.95 -17.01
N LYS A 186 15.32 -7.80 -16.08
CA LYS A 186 16.69 -8.32 -16.10
C LYS A 186 16.87 -9.05 -17.43
N ARG A 187 17.67 -8.46 -18.32
CA ARG A 187 18.08 -9.08 -19.58
C ARG A 187 19.32 -9.89 -19.22
N GLU A 188 19.12 -11.14 -18.87
CA GLU A 188 20.25 -12.05 -18.76
C GLU A 188 20.75 -12.36 -20.16
N VAL A 189 22.03 -12.04 -20.40
CA VAL A 189 22.76 -12.60 -21.53
C VAL A 189 23.06 -14.03 -21.11
N LEU A 190 22.26 -14.99 -21.59
CA LEU A 190 22.64 -16.40 -21.54
C LEU A 190 23.98 -16.53 -22.27
N GLY A 191 25.07 -16.62 -21.51
CA GLY A 191 26.36 -17.03 -22.04
C GLY A 191 26.20 -18.41 -22.67
N HIS A 192 26.63 -18.54 -23.92
CA HIS A 192 26.61 -19.81 -24.64
C HIS A 192 27.91 -20.54 -24.33
N ASP A 193 27.84 -21.52 -23.42
CA ASP A 193 28.89 -22.52 -23.24
C ASP A 193 28.71 -23.63 -24.29
N ASP A 194 29.13 -23.36 -25.54
CA ASP A 194 29.60 -24.39 -26.49
C ASP A 194 30.27 -23.75 -27.73
N PRO A 195 31.52 -24.09 -28.10
CA PRO A 195 32.31 -23.31 -29.06
C PRO A 195 32.09 -23.66 -30.54
N ALA A 196 31.13 -24.53 -30.91
CA ALA A 196 31.08 -25.06 -32.28
C ALA A 196 30.01 -24.46 -33.22
N THR A 197 28.79 -24.12 -32.81
CA THR A 197 27.82 -23.45 -33.71
C THR A 197 26.53 -23.08 -33.00
N SER A 198 26.20 -21.78 -32.91
CA SER A 198 24.80 -21.33 -32.78
C SER A 198 24.64 -19.82 -33.00
N THR A 199 24.93 -19.34 -34.21
CA THR A 199 24.42 -18.04 -34.65
C THR A 199 22.91 -18.19 -34.80
N ARG A 200 22.14 -17.77 -33.79
CA ARG A 200 20.68 -17.80 -33.86
C ARG A 200 20.24 -17.11 -35.16
N PRO A 201 19.46 -17.76 -36.03
CA PRO A 201 19.02 -17.14 -37.27
C PRO A 201 18.23 -15.87 -36.97
N ILE A 202 18.55 -14.79 -37.70
CA ILE A 202 17.78 -13.55 -37.64
C ILE A 202 16.29 -13.86 -37.87
N ARG A 203 15.39 -13.27 -37.07
CA ARG A 203 13.95 -13.42 -37.29
C ARG A 203 13.62 -13.03 -38.72
N SER A 204 12.80 -13.83 -39.40
CA SER A 204 12.44 -13.64 -40.82
C SER A 204 11.98 -12.21 -41.13
N GLU A 205 11.17 -11.63 -40.25
CA GLU A 205 10.69 -10.25 -40.37
C GLU A 205 11.80 -9.19 -40.25
N ALA A 206 12.79 -9.41 -39.37
CA ALA A 206 13.94 -8.51 -39.25
C ALA A 206 14.87 -8.63 -40.47
N ARG A 207 14.99 -9.84 -41.03
CA ARG A 207 15.74 -10.11 -42.26
C ARG A 207 15.13 -9.38 -43.46
N THR A 208 13.81 -9.42 -43.62
CA THR A 208 13.14 -8.76 -44.75
C THR A 208 13.28 -7.24 -44.67
N ARG A 209 13.13 -6.65 -43.47
CA ARG A 209 13.36 -5.21 -43.27
C ARG A 209 14.79 -4.80 -43.60
N LEU A 210 15.78 -5.58 -43.16
CA LEU A 210 17.19 -5.30 -43.44
C LEU A 210 17.49 -5.38 -44.94
N LEU A 211 17.02 -6.43 -45.61
CA LEU A 211 17.22 -6.58 -47.06
C LEU A 211 16.56 -5.46 -47.87
N LYS A 212 15.35 -5.05 -47.49
CA LYS A 212 14.64 -3.93 -48.14
C LYS A 212 15.41 -2.60 -47.96
N ALA A 213 15.93 -2.35 -46.76
CA ALA A 213 16.75 -1.17 -46.48
C ALA A 213 18.06 -1.16 -47.28
N ILE A 214 18.75 -2.30 -47.40
CA ILE A 214 19.97 -2.43 -48.19
C ILE A 214 19.69 -2.19 -49.68
N ALA A 215 18.63 -2.79 -50.22
CA ALA A 215 18.26 -2.60 -51.63
C ALA A 215 17.92 -1.14 -51.93
N GLN A 216 17.16 -0.48 -51.05
CA GLN A 216 16.80 0.92 -51.19
C GLN A 216 18.01 1.85 -51.08
N GLY A 217 18.94 1.57 -50.15
CA GLY A 217 20.19 2.32 -50.02
C GLY A 217 21.09 2.20 -51.25
N ARG A 218 21.18 1.00 -51.85
CA ARG A 218 21.92 0.80 -53.10
C ARG A 218 21.29 1.54 -54.27
N HIS A 219 19.96 1.48 -54.39
CA HIS A 219 19.23 2.21 -55.43
C HIS A 219 19.45 3.73 -55.34
N TRP A 220 19.41 4.30 -54.13
CA TRP A 220 19.73 5.72 -53.93
C TRP A 220 21.16 6.06 -54.29
N LEU A 221 22.11 5.19 -53.98
CA LEU A 221 23.52 5.40 -54.29
C LEU A 221 23.76 5.36 -55.81
N ASP A 222 23.04 4.51 -56.54
CA ASP A 222 23.06 4.48 -58.00
C ASP A 222 22.45 5.76 -58.60
N GLN A 223 21.34 6.27 -58.04
CA GLN A 223 20.75 7.54 -58.49
C GLN A 223 21.71 8.73 -58.34
N ILE A 224 22.44 8.81 -57.22
CA ILE A 224 23.42 9.89 -56.98
C ILE A 224 24.60 9.77 -57.94
N LYS A 225 25.03 8.56 -58.32
CA LYS A 225 26.12 8.35 -59.28
C LYS A 225 25.73 8.65 -60.73
N ILE A 226 24.44 8.67 -61.05
CA ILE A 226 23.93 8.86 -62.41
C ILE A 226 23.64 10.36 -62.71
N GLN A 227 23.64 11.24 -61.70
CA GLN A 227 23.55 12.69 -61.91
C GLN A 227 24.95 13.34 -62.03
N PRO A 228 25.33 13.90 -63.21
CA PRO A 228 26.50 14.76 -63.33
C PRO A 228 26.29 16.14 -62.68
#